data_AF-A0A1J4XM88-F1
#
_entry.id   AF-A0A1J4XM88-F1
#
_cell.length_a   1.000
_cell.length_b   1.000
_cell.length_c   1.000
_cell.angle_alpha   90.00
_cell.angle_beta   90.00
_cell.angle_gamma   90.00
#
_symmetry.space_group_name_H-M   'P 1'
#
loop_
_entity.id
_entity.type
_entity.pdbx_description
1 polymer ?
#
loop_
_entity_poly.entity_id
_entity_poly.type
_entity_poly.pdbx_seq_one_letter_code
_entity_poly.pdbx_strand_id
1 'polypeptide(L)'
;MGSKKEELDFEKEEMMDRFQILPKRRLAEVEKQLIFILIEKSKIQRERSMALLNKGFLIFITFIIITYLSKTNNILPQIYINILFIFGIIVLIAVVVTYQNTLSKEEKTLDNLLNSFLK
;
A
#
# COMPACT_ATOMS: atom_id res chain seq x y z
N MET A 1 -9.20 19.45 -24.32
CA MET A 1 -9.59 18.03 -24.29
C MET A 1 -8.46 17.06 -24.70
N GLY A 2 -7.19 17.51 -24.85
CA GLY A 2 -6.07 16.67 -25.31
C GLY A 2 -5.15 16.08 -24.23
N SER A 3 -5.08 16.68 -23.03
CA SER A 3 -4.09 16.32 -22.00
C SER A 3 -4.31 14.94 -21.34
N LYS A 4 -5.55 14.45 -21.24
CA LYS A 4 -5.85 13.19 -20.55
C LYS A 4 -5.62 11.94 -21.42
N LYS A 5 -5.43 12.12 -22.73
CA LYS A 5 -5.26 11.01 -23.68
C LYS A 5 -3.78 10.66 -23.83
N GLU A 6 -2.92 11.67 -23.82
CA GLU A 6 -1.45 11.52 -23.86
C GLU A 6 -0.90 10.83 -22.60
N GLU A 7 -1.41 11.16 -21.40
CA GLU A 7 -1.03 10.46 -20.15
C GLU A 7 -1.40 8.97 -20.17
N LEU A 8 -2.58 8.64 -20.71
CA LEU A 8 -3.11 7.28 -20.79
C LEU A 8 -2.37 6.41 -21.82
N ASP A 9 -1.87 7.03 -22.88
CA ASP A 9 -1.06 6.34 -23.89
C ASP A 9 0.37 6.12 -23.39
N PHE A 10 0.96 7.06 -22.63
CA PHE A 10 2.27 6.89 -21.98
C PHE A 10 2.26 5.77 -20.91
N GLU A 11 1.21 5.70 -20.09
CA GLU A 11 1.07 4.67 -19.06
C GLU A 11 0.89 3.26 -19.66
N LYS A 12 0.24 3.16 -20.83
CA LYS A 12 0.11 1.91 -21.58
C LYS A 12 1.42 1.49 -22.24
N GLU A 13 2.20 2.44 -22.73
CA GLU A 13 3.49 2.17 -23.35
C GLU A 13 4.51 1.67 -22.31
N GLU A 14 4.58 2.31 -21.13
CA GLU A 14 5.37 1.80 -20.01
C GLU A 14 4.91 0.43 -19.49
N MET A 15 3.60 0.17 -19.44
CA MET A 15 3.10 -1.16 -19.08
C MET A 15 3.49 -2.21 -20.13
N MET A 16 3.35 -1.89 -21.42
CA MET A 16 3.72 -2.80 -22.51
C MET A 16 5.22 -3.14 -22.50
N ASP A 17 6.08 -2.16 -22.22
CA ASP A 17 7.52 -2.38 -22.13
C ASP A 17 7.91 -3.30 -20.95
N ARG A 18 7.18 -3.21 -19.83
CA ARG A 18 7.37 -4.14 -18.70
C ARG A 18 6.90 -5.56 -18.99
N PHE A 19 5.91 -5.76 -19.86
CA PHE A 19 5.39 -7.09 -20.20
C PHE A 19 6.08 -7.78 -21.38
N GLN A 20 6.89 -7.07 -22.19
CA GLN A 20 7.61 -7.68 -23.31
C GLN A 20 8.83 -8.52 -22.89
N ILE A 21 9.27 -8.44 -21.64
CA ILE A 21 10.43 -9.20 -21.16
C ILE A 21 10.01 -10.56 -20.62
N LEU A 22 9.49 -11.41 -21.50
CA LEU A 22 9.27 -12.82 -21.20
C LEU A 22 10.65 -13.51 -21.06
N PRO A 23 10.88 -14.32 -20.00
CA PRO A 23 12.17 -14.97 -19.79
C PRO A 23 12.48 -15.89 -20.98
N LYS A 24 13.64 -15.66 -21.63
CA LYS A 24 14.10 -16.45 -22.79
C LYS A 24 14.41 -17.92 -22.45
N ARG A 25 14.47 -18.29 -21.16
CA ARG A 25 14.83 -19.64 -20.68
C ARG A 25 13.60 -20.43 -20.24
N ARG A 26 13.54 -21.72 -20.61
CA ARG A 26 12.56 -22.65 -20.02
C ARG A 26 12.90 -22.88 -18.55
N LEU A 27 12.11 -22.28 -17.66
CA LEU A 27 12.20 -22.49 -16.21
C LEU A 27 11.94 -23.96 -15.86
N ALA A 28 12.73 -24.52 -14.94
CA ALA A 28 12.46 -25.83 -14.37
C ALA A 28 11.14 -25.80 -13.57
N GLU A 29 10.44 -26.94 -13.44
CA GLU A 29 9.17 -27.00 -12.70
C GLU A 29 9.31 -26.51 -11.24
N VAL A 30 10.45 -26.77 -10.61
CA VAL A 30 10.78 -26.33 -9.25
C VAL A 30 10.89 -24.80 -9.18
N GLU A 31 11.47 -24.15 -10.18
CA GLU A 31 11.59 -22.69 -10.23
C GLU A 31 10.21 -22.04 -10.38
N LYS A 32 9.34 -22.60 -11.22
CA LYS A 32 7.96 -22.12 -11.37
C LYS A 32 7.16 -22.22 -10.07
N GLN A 33 7.28 -23.32 -9.35
CA GLN A 33 6.62 -23.49 -8.05
C GLN A 33 7.14 -22.48 -7.02
N LEU A 34 8.45 -22.23 -6.99
CA LEU A 34 9.06 -21.26 -6.09
C LEU A 34 8.57 -19.84 -6.38
N ILE A 35 8.50 -19.45 -7.67
CA ILE A 35 7.94 -18.15 -8.09
C ILE A 35 6.50 -18.01 -7.62
N PHE A 36 5.67 -19.04 -7.85
CA PHE A 36 4.27 -19.02 -7.45
C PHE A 36 4.13 -18.79 -5.93
N ILE A 37 4.91 -19.52 -5.13
CA ILE A 37 4.91 -19.36 -3.66
C ILE A 37 5.33 -17.95 -3.24
N LEU A 38 6.34 -17.35 -3.90
CA LEU A 38 6.79 -16.00 -3.59
C LEU A 38 5.72 -14.93 -3.92
N ILE A 39 5.04 -15.08 -5.06
CA ILE A 39 3.93 -14.21 -5.45
C ILE A 39 2.77 -14.33 -4.45
N GLU A 40 2.39 -15.56 -4.10
CA GLU A 40 1.32 -15.82 -3.13
C GLU A 40 1.66 -15.20 -1.76
N LYS A 41 2.91 -15.38 -1.29
CA LYS A 41 3.40 -14.78 -0.05
C LYS A 41 3.35 -13.26 -0.09
N SER A 42 3.74 -12.64 -1.21
CA SER A 42 3.68 -11.19 -1.40
C SER A 42 2.25 -10.68 -1.32
N LYS A 43 1.33 -11.36 -2.03
CA LYS A 43 -0.10 -11.05 -2.01
C LYS A 43 -0.69 -11.09 -0.60
N ILE A 44 -0.38 -12.13 0.17
CA ILE A 44 -0.82 -12.26 1.57
C ILE A 44 -0.27 -11.11 2.43
N GLN A 45 0.99 -10.71 2.24
CA GLN A 45 1.57 -9.58 2.98
C GLN A 45 0.86 -8.27 2.64
N ARG A 46 0.55 -8.02 1.36
CA ARG A 46 -0.21 -6.85 0.93
C ARG A 46 -1.62 -6.83 1.53
N GLU A 47 -2.33 -7.95 1.47
CA GLU A 47 -3.67 -8.07 2.05
C GLU A 47 -3.66 -7.81 3.55
N ARG A 48 -2.66 -8.34 4.27
CA ARG A 48 -2.49 -8.08 5.70
C ARG A 48 -2.22 -6.61 6.00
N SER A 49 -1.35 -5.95 5.24
CA SER A 49 -1.05 -4.53 5.42
C SER A 49 -2.24 -3.64 5.06
N MET A 50 -3.03 -4.02 4.05
CA MET A 50 -4.29 -3.35 3.71
C MET A 50 -5.34 -3.51 4.82
N ALA A 51 -5.44 -4.69 5.43
CA ALA A 51 -6.32 -4.91 6.58
C ALA A 51 -5.89 -4.05 7.79
N LEU A 52 -4.59 -3.88 8.01
CA LEU A 52 -4.06 -3.00 9.05
C LEU A 52 -4.36 -1.53 8.75
N LEU A 53 -4.25 -1.12 7.48
CA LEU A 53 -4.65 0.21 7.00
C LEU A 53 -6.13 0.49 7.29
N ASN A 54 -7.02 -0.44 6.90
CA ASN A 54 -8.45 -0.28 7.12
C ASN A 54 -8.82 -0.19 8.60
N LYS A 55 -8.25 -1.07 9.45
CA LYS A 55 -8.51 -1.04 10.90
C LYS A 55 -7.97 0.23 11.55
N GLY A 56 -6.76 0.65 11.18
CA GLY A 56 -6.16 1.89 11.68
C GLY A 56 -6.93 3.14 11.25
N PHE A 57 -7.43 3.16 10.00
CA PHE A 57 -8.28 4.23 9.49
C PHE A 57 -9.63 4.31 10.23
N LEU A 58 -10.22 3.16 10.57
CA LEU A 58 -11.44 3.11 11.37
C LEU A 58 -11.20 3.73 12.76
N ILE A 59 -10.10 3.37 13.43
CA ILE A 59 -9.70 3.95 14.71
C ILE A 59 -9.53 5.47 14.59
N PHE A 60 -8.89 5.96 13.52
CA PHE A 60 -8.78 7.38 13.24
C PHE A 60 -10.14 8.07 13.14
N ILE A 61 -11.08 7.49 12.37
CA ILE A 61 -12.45 8.01 12.26
C ILE A 61 -13.13 8.06 13.64
N THR A 62 -12.98 7.02 14.46
CA THR A 62 -13.51 7.00 15.83
C THR A 62 -12.96 8.15 16.66
N PHE A 63 -11.64 8.42 16.60
CA PHE A 63 -11.04 9.56 17.30
C PHE A 63 -11.60 10.89 16.82
N ILE A 64 -11.81 11.08 15.51
CA ILE A 64 -12.41 12.30 14.96
C ILE A 64 -13.84 12.49 15.46
N ILE A 65 -14.66 11.43 15.46
CA ILE A 65 -16.04 11.49 15.95
C ILE A 65 -16.07 11.86 17.44
N ILE A 66 -15.25 11.20 18.26
CA ILE A 66 -15.17 11.49 19.71
C ILE A 66 -14.71 12.93 19.95
N THR A 67 -13.70 13.38 19.21
CA THR A 67 -13.18 14.75 19.30
C THR A 67 -14.27 15.76 18.94
N TYR A 68 -15.01 15.51 17.85
CA TYR A 68 -16.11 16.36 17.41
C TYR A 68 -17.24 16.41 18.43
N LEU A 69 -17.74 15.25 18.89
CA LEU A 69 -18.81 15.16 19.89
C LEU A 69 -18.41 15.77 21.24
N SER A 70 -17.16 15.59 21.66
CA SER A 70 -16.66 16.17 22.90
C SER A 70 -16.59 17.69 22.82
N LYS A 71 -16.20 18.22 21.66
CA LYS A 71 -16.14 19.66 21.40
C LYS A 71 -17.53 20.29 21.34
N THR A 72 -18.50 19.66 20.68
CA THR A 72 -19.85 20.22 20.54
C THR A 72 -20.62 20.24 21.87
N ASN A 73 -20.43 19.22 22.71
CA ASN A 73 -21.13 19.10 23.99
C ASN A 73 -20.34 19.66 25.18
N ASN A 74 -19.15 20.23 24.94
CA ASN A 74 -18.22 20.69 25.99
C ASN A 74 -17.94 19.64 27.08
N ILE A 75 -17.89 18.35 26.70
CA ILE A 75 -17.71 17.23 27.65
C ILE A 75 -16.29 17.22 28.22
N LEU A 76 -15.30 17.56 27.38
CA LEU A 76 -13.88 17.54 27.73
C LEU A 76 -13.26 18.94 27.59
N PRO A 77 -12.31 19.30 28.47
CA PRO A 77 -11.50 20.51 28.29
C PRO A 77 -10.76 20.51 26.95
N GLN A 78 -10.63 21.70 26.35
CA GLN A 78 -10.03 21.90 25.02
C GLN A 78 -8.63 21.28 24.87
N ILE A 79 -7.83 21.27 25.94
CA ILE A 79 -6.50 20.65 25.96
C ILE A 79 -6.57 19.15 25.66
N TYR A 80 -7.51 18.42 26.24
CA TYR A 80 -7.65 16.98 26.00
C TYR A 80 -8.18 16.69 24.60
N ILE A 81 -9.07 17.53 24.08
CA ILE A 81 -9.58 17.44 22.70
C ILE A 81 -8.43 17.61 21.69
N ASN A 82 -7.55 18.59 21.90
CA ASN A 82 -6.39 18.81 21.03
C ASN A 82 -5.42 17.62 21.06
N ILE A 83 -5.17 17.04 22.24
CA ILE A 83 -4.32 15.85 22.38
C ILE A 83 -4.93 14.65 21.64
N LEU A 84 -6.23 14.39 21.81
CA LEU A 84 -6.96 13.33 21.11
C LEU A 84 -6.87 13.47 19.59
N PHE A 85 -7.02 14.71 19.09
CA PHE A 85 -6.90 15.01 17.67
C PHE A 85 -5.50 14.73 17.13
N ILE A 86 -4.46 15.22 17.83
CA ILE A 86 -3.05 14.97 17.45
C ILE A 86 -2.75 13.48 17.46
N PHE A 87 -3.25 12.75 18.47
CA PHE A 87 -3.03 11.31 18.59
C PHE A 87 -3.68 10.55 17.42
N GLY A 88 -4.88 10.95 17.01
CA GLY A 88 -5.53 10.41 15.81
C GLY A 88 -4.68 10.60 14.56
N ILE A 89 -4.10 11.79 14.36
CA ILE A 89 -3.20 12.07 13.23
C ILE A 89 -1.95 11.18 13.28
N ILE A 90 -1.33 11.03 14.44
CA ILE A 90 -0.14 10.17 14.60
C ILE A 90 -0.46 8.72 14.24
N VAL A 91 -1.60 8.19 14.69
CA VAL A 91 -2.05 6.84 14.33
C VAL A 91 -2.25 6.72 12.82
N LEU A 92 -2.87 7.71 12.17
CA LEU A 92 -3.07 7.70 10.73
C LEU A 92 -1.72 7.67 9.98
N ILE A 93 -0.77 8.52 10.37
CA ILE A 93 0.57 8.56 9.76
C ILE A 93 1.27 7.21 9.94
N ALA A 94 1.28 6.65 11.15
CA ALA A 94 1.95 5.38 11.43
C ALA A 94 1.40 4.24 10.57
N VAL A 95 0.08 4.20 10.39
CA VAL A 95 -0.61 3.18 9.61
C VAL A 95 -0.34 3.34 8.11
N VAL A 96 -0.38 4.58 7.59
CA VAL A 96 -0.07 4.88 6.17
C VAL A 96 1.39 4.53 5.84
N VAL A 97 2.33 4.94 6.69
CA VAL A 97 3.76 4.65 6.51
C VAL A 97 4.01 3.14 6.53
N THR A 98 3.35 2.40 7.41
CA THR A 98 3.48 0.92 7.47
C THR A 98 2.99 0.26 6.18
N TYR A 99 1.89 0.76 5.61
CA TYR A 99 1.35 0.27 4.35
C TYR A 99 2.28 0.57 3.17
N GLN A 100 2.74 1.82 3.04
CA GLN A 100 3.68 2.23 1.99
C GLN A 100 4.99 1.43 2.07
N ASN A 101 5.55 1.26 3.26
CA ASN A 101 6.75 0.46 3.45
C ASN A 101 6.56 -1.01 3.04
N THR A 102 5.35 -1.56 3.15
CA THR A 102 5.05 -2.92 2.68
C THR A 102 5.03 -2.96 1.16
N LEU A 103 4.34 -2.01 0.52
CA LEU A 103 4.27 -1.92 -0.94
C LEU A 103 5.66 -1.74 -1.56
N SER A 104 6.48 -0.82 -1.04
CA SER A 104 7.83 -0.60 -1.57
C SER A 104 8.75 -1.82 -1.39
N LYS A 105 8.50 -2.67 -0.37
CA LYS A 105 9.22 -3.94 -0.22
C LYS A 105 8.74 -4.97 -1.23
N GLU A 106 7.44 -5.02 -1.49
CA GLU A 106 6.83 -5.88 -2.52
C GLU A 106 7.36 -5.54 -3.91
N GLU A 107 7.36 -4.26 -4.30
CA GLU A 107 7.91 -3.78 -5.58
C GLU A 107 9.37 -4.20 -5.75
N LYS A 108 10.22 -3.92 -4.76
CA LYS A 108 11.64 -4.33 -4.79
C LYS A 108 11.82 -5.84 -4.88
N THR A 109 10.94 -6.62 -4.25
CA THR A 109 11.02 -8.09 -4.31
C THR A 109 10.66 -8.58 -5.71
N LEU A 110 9.63 -8.01 -6.34
CA LEU A 110 9.25 -8.32 -7.72
C LEU A 110 10.32 -7.90 -8.72
N ASP A 111 10.90 -6.71 -8.58
CA ASP A 111 11.98 -6.23 -9.44
C ASP A 111 13.22 -7.11 -9.34
N ASN A 112 13.60 -7.53 -8.12
CA ASN A 112 14.72 -8.45 -7.92
C ASN A 112 14.46 -9.82 -8.54
N LEU A 113 13.22 -10.34 -8.44
CA LEU A 113 12.85 -11.58 -9.09
C LEU A 113 12.92 -11.44 -10.61
N LEU A 114 12.35 -10.38 -11.18
CA LEU A 114 12.40 -10.11 -12.62
C LEU A 114 13.85 -10.03 -13.13
N ASN A 115 14.71 -9.27 -12.44
CA ASN A 115 16.12 -9.14 -12.79
C ASN A 115 16.89 -10.47 -12.67
N SER A 116 16.50 -11.36 -11.74
CA SER A 116 17.12 -12.68 -11.61
C SER A 116 16.76 -13.64 -12.76
N PHE A 117 15.60 -13.45 -13.41
CA PHE A 117 15.16 -14.28 -14.54
C PHE A 117 15.60 -13.76 -15.91
N LEU A 118 15.95 -12.48 -16.00
CA LEU A 118 16.35 -11.82 -17.24
C LEU A 118 17.87 -11.84 -17.49
N LYS A 119 18.66 -12.24 -16.49
CA LYS A 119 20.10 -12.42 -16.57
C LYS A 119 20.46 -13.85 -16.98
#